data_AF-A0A242CUV4-F1
#
_entry.id   AF-A0A242CUV4-F1
#
_cell.length_a   1.000
_cell.length_b   1.000
_cell.length_c   1.000
_cell.angle_alpha   90.00
_cell.angle_beta   90.00
_cell.angle_gamma   90.00
#
_symmetry.space_group_name_H-M   'P 1'
#
loop_
_entity.id
_entity.type
_entity.pdbx_description
1 polymer ?
#
loop_
_entity_poly.entity_id
_entity_poly.type
_entity_poly.pdbx_seq_one_letter_code
_entity_poly.pdbx_strand_id
1 'polypeptide(L)' 'MRKITAEIIYLLLYNKITKIRLEQLYKNLNLSPKKFTSEIKVLNSFLNTHDMPQVKIESGYLQVPDELDCQKLISLF' A
#
# COMPACT_ATOMS: atom_id res chain seq x y z
N MET A 1 9.43 5.43 -9.45
CA MET A 1 8.05 5.09 -8.99
C MET A 1 7.24 6.39 -8.80
N ARG A 2 5.90 6.37 -8.88
CA ARG A 2 5.09 7.60 -8.76
C ARG A 2 5.06 8.10 -7.30
N LYS A 3 5.03 9.42 -7.11
CA LYS A 3 4.92 10.09 -5.79
C LYS A 3 3.83 9.48 -4.89
N ILE A 4 2.70 9.11 -5.48
CA ILE A 4 1.53 8.53 -4.80
C ILE A 4 1.81 7.12 -4.24
N THR A 5 2.58 6.27 -4.95
CA THR A 5 2.89 4.92 -4.48
C THR A 5 3.78 4.96 -3.22
N ALA A 6 4.71 5.91 -3.15
CA ALA A 6 5.54 6.14 -1.97
C ALA A 6 4.72 6.67 -0.78
N GLU A 7 3.75 7.56 -1.02
CA GLU A 7 2.82 8.04 0.01
C GLU A 7 1.94 6.91 0.58
N ILE A 8 1.52 5.96 -0.25
CA ILE A 8 0.81 4.75 0.20
C ILE A 8 1.70 3.92 1.13
N ILE A 9 2.95 3.66 0.74
CA ILE A 9 3.91 2.88 1.56
C ILE A 9 4.16 3.57 2.91
N TYR A 10 4.34 4.89 2.91
CA TYR A 10 4.51 5.68 4.12
C TYR A 10 3.30 5.56 5.07
N LEU A 11 2.08 5.58 4.54
CA LEU A 11 0.86 5.39 5.34
C LEU A 11 0.76 3.98 5.94
N LEU A 12 1.23 2.95 5.23
CA LEU A 12 1.28 1.58 5.75
C LEU A 12 2.28 1.46 6.91
N LEU A 13 3.43 2.12 6.80
CA LEU A 13 4.49 2.15 7.82
C LEU A 13 4.06 2.82 9.12
N TYR A 14 3.47 4.00 9.02
CA TYR A 14 3.24 4.86 10.18
C TYR A 14 2.15 4.30 11.10
N ASN A 15 1.25 3.49 10.56
CA ASN A 15 0.10 3.01 11.31
C ASN A 15 0.36 1.72 12.09
N LYS A 16 1.37 0.88 11.75
CA LYS A 16 1.48 -0.51 12.26
C LYS A 16 0.16 -1.30 12.20
N ILE A 17 -0.80 -0.84 11.38
CA ILE A 17 -2.15 -1.39 11.30
C ILE A 17 -2.15 -2.35 10.11
N THR A 18 -2.40 -3.62 10.41
CA THR A 18 -2.49 -4.71 9.42
C THR A 18 -3.77 -4.65 8.60
N LYS A 19 -4.77 -3.87 9.04
CA LYS A 19 -6.08 -3.72 8.41
C LYS A 19 -6.61 -2.28 8.45
N ILE A 20 -6.60 -1.58 7.32
CA ILE A 20 -7.00 -0.16 7.24
C ILE A 20 -8.24 -0.01 6.34
N ARG A 21 -9.21 0.84 6.72
CA ARG A 21 -10.36 1.15 5.84
C ARG A 21 -9.89 1.86 4.58
N LEU A 22 -10.24 1.32 3.41
CA LEU A 22 -9.87 1.91 2.11
C LEU A 22 -10.38 3.34 1.96
N GLU A 23 -11.59 3.60 2.47
CA GLU A 23 -12.20 4.93 2.44
C GLU A 23 -11.35 6.00 3.11
N GLN A 24 -10.72 5.68 4.23
CA GLN A 24 -9.83 6.62 4.91
C GLN A 24 -8.56 6.84 4.08
N LEU A 25 -7.99 5.78 3.51
CA LEU A 25 -6.74 5.86 2.74
C LEU A 25 -6.89 6.71 1.47
N TYR A 26 -7.89 6.43 0.62
CA TYR A 26 -8.03 7.18 -0.62
C TYR A 26 -8.47 8.63 -0.36
N LYS A 27 -9.25 8.90 0.69
CA LYS A 27 -9.59 10.28 1.08
C LYS A 27 -8.36 11.05 1.58
N ASN A 28 -7.55 10.44 2.44
CA ASN A 28 -6.32 11.07 2.95
C ASN A 28 -5.32 11.40 1.84
N LEU A 29 -5.26 10.56 0.81
CA LEU A 29 -4.41 10.75 -0.36
C LEU A 29 -5.05 11.67 -1.44
N ASN A 30 -6.26 12.17 -1.20
CA ASN A 30 -7.06 12.93 -2.17
C ASN A 30 -7.19 12.20 -3.53
N LEU A 31 -7.42 10.88 -3.47
CA LEU A 31 -7.57 10.00 -4.62
C LEU A 31 -9.01 9.53 -4.77
N SER A 32 -9.44 9.35 -6.02
CA SER A 32 -10.64 8.56 -6.28
C SER A 32 -10.40 7.09 -5.95
N PRO A 33 -11.44 6.33 -5.55
CA PRO A 33 -11.30 4.89 -5.27
C PRO A 33 -10.67 4.12 -6.43
N LYS A 34 -11.05 4.45 -7.68
CA LYS A 34 -10.49 3.84 -8.89
C LYS A 34 -8.99 4.10 -9.03
N LYS A 35 -8.55 5.34 -8.77
CA LYS A 35 -7.13 5.71 -8.84
C LYS A 35 -6.33 5.03 -7.72
N PHE A 36 -6.88 4.97 -6.51
CA PHE A 36 -6.26 4.25 -5.40
C PHE A 36 -6.05 2.76 -5.72
N THR A 37 -7.08 2.05 -6.19
CA THR A 37 -6.95 0.64 -6.60
C THR A 37 -5.90 0.44 -7.69
N SER A 38 -5.78 1.39 -8.63
CA SER A 38 -4.72 1.34 -9.65
C SER A 38 -3.32 1.47 -9.04
N GLU A 39 -3.13 2.35 -8.07
CA GLU A 39 -1.84 2.53 -7.40
C GLU A 39 -1.50 1.32 -6.50
N ILE A 40 -2.48 0.65 -5.90
CA ILE A 40 -2.27 -0.63 -5.21
C ILE A 40 -1.78 -1.73 -6.17
N LYS A 41 -2.29 -1.79 -7.41
CA LYS A 41 -1.77 -2.72 -8.42
C LYS A 41 -0.31 -2.42 -8.79
N VAL A 42 0.04 -1.14 -8.90
CA VAL A 42 1.43 -0.71 -9.15
C VAL A 42 2.32 -1.12 -7.98
N LEU A 43 1.87 -0.89 -6.74
CA LEU A 43 2.56 -1.34 -5.53
C LEU A 43 2.79 -2.86 -5.55
N ASN A 44 1.73 -3.66 -5.75
CA ASN A 44 1.88 -5.12 -5.77
C ASN A 44 2.79 -5.61 -6.91
N SER A 45 2.79 -4.95 -8.06
CA SER A 45 3.75 -5.26 -9.12
C SER A 45 5.19 -5.02 -8.67
N PHE A 46 5.45 -3.92 -7.96
CA PHE A 46 6.77 -3.64 -7.40
C PHE A 46 7.17 -4.66 -6.33
N LEU A 47 6.28 -4.96 -5.39
CA LEU A 47 6.51 -5.98 -4.36
C LEU A 47 6.85 -7.34 -4.98
N ASN A 48 6.14 -7.71 -6.05
CA ASN A 48 6.41 -8.94 -6.78
C ASN A 48 7.79 -8.95 -7.45
N THR A 49 8.28 -7.82 -7.98
CA THR A 49 9.62 -7.72 -8.56
C THR A 49 10.73 -7.91 -7.51
N HIS A 50 10.44 -7.70 -6.24
CA HIS A 50 11.39 -7.83 -5.13
C HIS A 50 11.13 -9.06 -4.25
N ASP A 51 10.33 -10.02 -4.73
CA ASP A 51 9.93 -11.24 -3.99
C ASP A 51 9.36 -10.94 -2.59
N MET A 52 8.56 -9.86 -2.48
CA MET A 52 7.95 -9.41 -1.24
C MET A 52 6.47 -9.79 -1.14
N PRO A 53 5.93 -9.99 0.09
CA PRO A 53 4.50 -10.20 0.32
C PRO A 53 3.63 -9.07 -0.26
N GLN A 54 2.51 -9.41 -0.86
CA GLN A 54 1.62 -8.45 -1.52
C GLN A 54 0.46 -8.00 -0.63
N VAL A 55 0.05 -6.75 -0.74
CA VAL A 55 -1.14 -6.23 -0.04
C VAL A 55 -2.43 -6.66 -0.76
N LYS A 56 -3.52 -6.85 0.00
CA LYS A 56 -4.82 -7.29 -0.53
C LYS A 56 -5.93 -6.30 -0.22
N ILE A 57 -6.88 -6.17 -1.14
CA ILE A 57 -8.11 -5.41 -0.91
C ILE A 57 -9.23 -6.41 -0.63
N GLU A 58 -9.79 -6.40 0.58
CA GLU A 58 -10.85 -7.33 0.98
C GLU A 58 -11.89 -6.62 1.86
N SER A 59 -13.17 -6.77 1.50
CA SER A 59 -14.33 -6.27 2.28
C SER A 59 -14.23 -4.79 2.69
N GLY A 60 -13.68 -3.93 1.82
CA GLY A 60 -13.51 -2.50 2.08
C GLY A 60 -12.26 -2.12 2.88
N TYR A 61 -11.36 -3.08 3.12
CA TYR A 61 -10.10 -2.88 3.83
C TYR A 61 -8.89 -3.17 2.94
N LEU A 62 -7.79 -2.47 3.19
CA LEU A 62 -6.46 -2.86 2.75
C LEU A 62 -5.84 -3.74 3.84
N GLN A 63 -5.52 -4.98 3.47
CA GLN A 63 -4.83 -5.96 4.29
C GLN A 63 -3.34 -5.91 3.95
N VAL A 64 -2.52 -5.72 4.97
CA VAL A 64 -1.07 -5.72 4.87
C VAL A 64 -0.56 -7.02 5.50
N PRO A 65 0.20 -7.85 4.76
CA PRO A 65 0.80 -9.06 5.33
C PRO A 65 1.73 -8.72 6.49
N ASP A 66 1.71 -9.53 7.55
CA ASP A 66 2.58 -9.33 8.72
C ASP A 66 4.06 -9.50 8.36
N GLU A 67 4.35 -10.32 7.35
CA GLU A 67 5.70 -10.57 6.83
C GLU A 67 6.20 -9.46 5.89
N LEU A 68 5.33 -8.50 5.54
CA LEU A 68 5.73 -7.39 4.69
C LEU A 68 6.61 -6.41 5.48
N ASP A 69 7.92 -6.58 5.35
CA ASP A 69 8.89 -5.65 5.90
C ASP A 69 8.84 -4.30 5.17
N CYS A 70 8.02 -3.40 5.72
CA CYS A 70 7.85 -2.08 5.19
C CYS A 70 9.12 -1.21 5.32
N GLN A 71 10.04 -1.50 6.25
CA GLN A 71 11.31 -0.77 6.37
C GLN A 71 12.25 -1.14 5.23
N LYS A 72 12.36 -2.44 4.92
CA LYS A 72 13.10 -2.93 3.75
C LYS A 72 12.54 -2.33 2.47
N LEU A 73 11.22 -2.19 2.37
CA LEU A 73 10.54 -1.51 1.26
C LEU A 73 11.06 -0.09 1.01
N ILE A 74 11.28 0.72 2.05
CA ILE A 74 11.87 2.07 1.92
C ILE A 74 13.29 1.99 1.36
N SER A 75 14.10 1.03 1.82
CA SER A 75 15.50 0.91 1.39
C SER A 75 15.68 0.52 -0.08
N LEU A 76 14.61 0.05 -0.73
CA LEU A 76 14.58 -0.24 -2.16
C LEU A 76 14.26 1.00 -3.02
N PHE A 77 14.11 2.17 -2.39
CA PHE A 77 13.98 3.49 -3.04
C PHE A 77 15.30 4.26 -3.01
#